data_AF-A0A351WSK6-F1
#
_entry.id   AF-A0A351WSK6-F1
#
_cell.length_a   1.000
_cell.length_b   1.000
_cell.length_c   1.000
_cell.angle_alpha   90.00
_cell.angle_beta   90.00
_cell.angle_gamma   90.00
#
_symmetry.space_group_name_H-M   'P 1'
#
loop_
_entity.id
_entity.type
_entity.pdbx_description
1 polymer ?
#
loop_
_entity_poly.entity_id
_entity_poly.type
_entity_poly.pdbx_seq_one_letter_code
_entity_poly.pdbx_strand_id
1 'polypeptide(L)'
;MTEKVTFRISAAAAPYVGADKPRQVRLKAASGQVALPPADMVLLLYYLCHDQDPEVKRSAIATLRRLDVAVISELLSNRELHPRILEALVQLHGKKAELAPLFASHPMLSEKGAALLATQGDYSADAAPTEKETPHSGAPVQTDAEPVSSRDEPLDEEEPQAEEEPLDEEEYQSKFQMAQEMGVSDKIKMAMTGDKEWRNILIKDNNKLVSSAAIKNPRMTEAEVLTIAKSAVQNDEIMRVICANKEWIKNALIRKALVENSKTPLPAALRFVATLGEKDLASLAKSKNVSSVIA
;
A
#
# COMPACT_ATOMS: atom_id res chain seq x y z
N MET A 1 -6.61 20.72 6.77
CA MET A 1 -7.76 21.18 5.96
C MET A 1 -7.40 20.91 4.50
N THR A 2 -8.06 19.94 3.85
CA THR A 2 -7.89 19.66 2.42
C THR A 2 -8.55 20.79 1.63
N GLU A 3 -7.74 21.59 0.96
CA GLU A 3 -8.19 22.69 0.10
C GLU A 3 -8.98 22.10 -1.08
N LYS A 4 -10.23 22.51 -1.28
CA LYS A 4 -11.03 22.06 -2.42
C LYS A 4 -10.46 22.71 -3.68
N VAL A 5 -9.80 21.92 -4.52
CA VAL A 5 -9.28 22.36 -5.82
C VAL A 5 -10.33 22.07 -6.88
N THR A 6 -10.65 23.07 -7.71
CA THR A 6 -11.59 22.91 -8.83
C THR A 6 -10.82 22.92 -10.14
N PHE A 7 -11.10 21.94 -11.00
CA PHE A 7 -10.48 21.84 -12.32
C PHE A 7 -11.53 22.00 -13.40
N ARG A 8 -11.17 22.69 -14.49
CA ARG A 8 -11.98 22.70 -15.71
C ARG A 8 -11.56 21.52 -16.56
N ILE A 9 -12.47 20.57 -16.73
CA ILE A 9 -12.25 19.37 -17.54
C ILE A 9 -12.78 19.66 -18.94
N SER A 10 -12.01 19.29 -19.96
CA SER A 10 -12.44 19.46 -21.35
C SER A 10 -13.62 18.55 -21.69
N ALA A 11 -14.41 18.94 -22.70
CA ALA A 11 -15.56 18.15 -23.14
C ALA A 11 -15.15 16.72 -23.58
N ALA A 12 -13.92 16.55 -24.08
CA ALA A 12 -13.39 15.26 -24.50
C ALA A 12 -13.03 14.34 -23.32
N ALA A 13 -12.65 14.90 -22.16
CA ALA A 13 -12.32 14.15 -20.95
C ALA A 13 -13.55 13.84 -20.07
N ALA A 14 -14.65 14.59 -20.22
CA ALA A 14 -15.89 14.42 -19.45
C ALA A 14 -16.48 12.99 -19.42
N PRO A 15 -16.39 12.16 -20.48
CA PRO A 15 -16.91 10.78 -20.45
C PRO A 15 -16.18 9.84 -19.47
N TYR A 16 -14.99 10.23 -19.01
CA TYR A 16 -14.11 9.41 -18.18
C TYR A 16 -14.05 9.86 -16.72
N VAL A 17 -14.74 10.96 -16.39
CA VAL A 17 -14.71 11.60 -15.08
C VAL A 17 -16.04 11.39 -14.37
N GLY A 18 -15.98 11.04 -13.09
CA GLY A 18 -17.14 10.86 -12.22
C GLY A 18 -17.36 9.43 -11.79
N ALA A 19 -17.79 9.25 -10.54
CA ALA A 19 -18.04 7.92 -9.96
C ALA A 19 -19.21 7.19 -10.63
N ASP A 20 -20.09 7.92 -11.33
CA ASP A 20 -21.21 7.41 -12.11
C ASP A 20 -20.79 6.70 -13.40
N LYS A 21 -19.57 6.93 -13.88
CA LYS A 21 -19.06 6.30 -15.12
C LYS A 21 -18.65 4.85 -14.88
N PRO A 22 -18.82 3.94 -15.85
CA PRO A 22 -18.42 2.54 -15.69
C PRO A 22 -16.94 2.39 -15.36
N ARG A 23 -16.63 1.50 -14.42
CA ARG A 23 -15.27 1.18 -13.96
C ARG A 23 -14.29 0.94 -15.12
N GLN A 24 -14.69 0.13 -16.10
CA GLN A 24 -13.84 -0.21 -17.26
C GLN A 24 -13.46 1.02 -18.09
N VAL A 25 -14.37 2.00 -18.21
CA VAL A 25 -14.12 3.24 -18.95
C VAL A 25 -13.09 4.10 -18.22
N ARG A 26 -13.22 4.21 -16.89
CA ARG A 26 -12.25 4.94 -16.04
C ARG A 26 -10.88 4.26 -16.04
N LEU A 27 -10.85 2.93 -15.98
CA LEU A 27 -9.61 2.15 -16.02
C LEU A 27 -8.90 2.23 -17.39
N LYS A 28 -9.65 2.27 -18.49
CA LYS A 28 -9.11 2.54 -19.83
C LYS A 28 -8.48 3.94 -19.91
N ALA A 29 -9.12 4.95 -19.31
CA ALA A 29 -8.54 6.28 -19.20
C ALA A 29 -7.29 6.31 -18.30
N ALA A 30 -7.33 5.66 -17.14
CA ALA A 30 -6.23 5.59 -16.19
C ALA A 30 -4.99 4.88 -16.75
N SER A 31 -5.16 3.97 -17.71
CA SER A 31 -4.06 3.29 -18.42
C SER A 31 -3.50 4.08 -19.61
N GLY A 32 -4.02 5.30 -19.87
CA GLY A 32 -3.57 6.17 -20.96
C GLY A 32 -4.06 5.75 -22.35
N GLN A 33 -5.04 4.82 -22.45
CA GLN A 33 -5.53 4.29 -23.72
C GLN A 33 -6.65 5.14 -24.35
N VAL A 34 -6.69 6.43 -24.05
CA VAL A 34 -7.68 7.38 -24.55
C VAL A 34 -6.98 8.42 -25.40
N ALA A 35 -7.57 8.79 -26.54
CA ALA A 35 -7.03 9.84 -27.38
C ALA A 35 -7.47 11.21 -26.85
N LEU A 36 -6.58 11.89 -26.12
CA LEU A 36 -6.76 13.26 -25.65
C LEU A 36 -5.49 14.08 -25.92
N PRO A 37 -5.60 15.41 -26.03
CA PRO A 37 -4.43 16.29 -25.99
C PRO A 37 -3.60 16.02 -24.72
N PRO A 38 -2.25 16.15 -24.77
CA PRO A 38 -1.38 15.86 -23.63
C PRO A 38 -1.79 16.55 -22.33
N ALA A 39 -2.20 17.83 -22.40
CA ALA A 39 -2.65 18.58 -21.23
C ALA A 39 -3.93 18.02 -20.60
N ASP A 40 -4.92 17.68 -21.44
CA ASP A 40 -6.18 17.09 -20.98
C ASP A 40 -5.97 15.68 -20.43
N MET A 41 -5.07 14.91 -21.05
CA MET A 41 -4.70 13.57 -20.58
C MET A 41 -4.06 13.64 -19.19
N VAL A 42 -3.09 14.52 -18.97
CA VAL A 42 -2.43 14.66 -17.65
C VAL A 42 -3.41 15.16 -16.59
N LEU A 43 -4.31 16.09 -16.94
CA LEU A 43 -5.36 16.52 -16.03
C LEU A 43 -6.32 15.38 -15.67
N LEU A 44 -6.73 14.59 -16.65
CA LEU A 44 -7.60 13.43 -16.45
C LEU A 44 -6.91 12.38 -15.57
N LEU A 45 -5.64 12.06 -15.83
CA LEU A 45 -4.87 11.13 -15.01
C LEU A 45 -4.71 11.65 -13.58
N TYR A 46 -4.42 12.95 -13.39
CA TYR A 46 -4.35 13.57 -12.08
C TYR A 46 -5.69 13.47 -11.31
N TYR A 47 -6.81 13.66 -12.01
CA TYR A 47 -8.14 13.45 -11.43
C TYR A 47 -8.34 11.99 -11.01
N LEU A 48 -7.99 11.03 -11.87
CA LEU A 48 -8.13 9.59 -11.60
C LEU A 48 -7.18 9.08 -10.51
N CYS A 49 -6.08 9.78 -10.20
CA CYS A 49 -5.27 9.54 -9.00
C CYS A 49 -6.03 9.80 -7.68
N HIS A 50 -7.23 10.36 -7.74
CA HIS A 50 -8.11 10.58 -6.60
C HIS A 50 -9.46 9.84 -6.80
N ASP A 51 -9.53 8.86 -7.71
CA ASP A 51 -10.71 8.01 -7.88
C ASP A 51 -10.97 7.16 -6.63
N GLN A 52 -12.23 6.79 -6.42
CA GLN A 52 -12.65 5.92 -5.32
C GLN A 52 -12.24 4.46 -5.56
N ASP A 53 -12.04 4.07 -6.82
CA ASP A 53 -11.56 2.74 -7.17
C ASP A 53 -10.02 2.68 -7.08
N PRO A 54 -9.46 1.81 -6.21
CA PRO A 54 -8.02 1.74 -5.97
C PRO A 54 -7.24 1.21 -7.19
N GLU A 55 -7.86 0.40 -8.05
CA GLU A 55 -7.21 -0.11 -9.26
C GLU A 55 -7.09 1.00 -10.32
N VAL A 56 -8.13 1.80 -10.47
CA VAL A 56 -8.12 3.00 -11.34
C VAL A 56 -7.05 3.98 -10.85
N LYS A 57 -7.00 4.25 -9.54
CA LYS A 57 -5.99 5.11 -8.91
C LYS A 57 -4.57 4.63 -9.18
N ARG A 58 -4.29 3.35 -8.88
CA ARG A 58 -2.98 2.75 -9.08
C ARG A 58 -2.55 2.79 -10.55
N SER A 59 -3.49 2.51 -11.47
CA SER A 59 -3.23 2.60 -12.91
C SER A 59 -2.90 4.04 -13.32
N ALA A 60 -3.64 5.04 -12.86
CA ALA A 60 -3.41 6.44 -13.20
C ALA A 60 -2.05 6.94 -12.71
N ILE A 61 -1.67 6.61 -11.47
CA ILE A 61 -0.36 6.93 -10.90
C ILE A 61 0.77 6.26 -11.70
N ALA A 62 0.60 4.97 -12.04
CA ALA A 62 1.57 4.23 -12.84
C ALA A 62 1.77 4.86 -14.23
N THR A 63 0.68 5.29 -14.86
CA THR A 63 0.73 5.99 -16.17
C THR A 63 1.41 7.34 -16.05
N LEU A 64 1.08 8.17 -15.05
CA LEU A 64 1.74 9.46 -14.83
C LEU A 64 3.25 9.31 -14.63
N ARG A 65 3.70 8.31 -13.84
CA ARG A 65 5.13 8.05 -13.62
C ARG A 65 5.89 7.66 -14.88
N ARG A 66 5.20 7.06 -15.85
CA ARG A 66 5.78 6.60 -17.11
C ARG A 66 5.75 7.64 -18.22
N LEU A 67 5.28 8.86 -17.95
CA LEU A 67 5.28 9.92 -18.95
C LEU A 67 6.71 10.24 -19.42
N ASP A 68 6.84 10.32 -20.74
CA ASP A 68 8.09 10.63 -21.40
C ASP A 68 8.47 12.10 -21.21
N VAL A 69 9.77 12.36 -21.26
CA VAL A 69 10.35 13.72 -21.10
C VAL A 69 9.79 14.66 -22.17
N ALA A 70 9.57 14.19 -23.39
CA ALA A 70 9.01 14.98 -24.49
C ALA A 70 7.59 15.48 -24.18
N VAL A 71 6.72 14.61 -23.67
CA VAL A 71 5.33 14.94 -23.32
C VAL A 71 5.30 15.94 -22.16
N ILE A 72 6.16 15.76 -21.15
CA ILE A 72 6.26 16.67 -20.02
C ILE A 72 6.78 18.04 -20.48
N SER A 73 7.76 18.08 -21.38
CA SER A 73 8.32 19.33 -21.92
C SER A 73 7.29 20.10 -22.74
N GLU A 74 6.48 19.40 -23.55
CA GLU A 74 5.35 19.98 -24.26
C GLU A 74 4.33 20.56 -23.28
N LEU A 75 4.02 19.85 -22.20
CA LEU A 75 3.09 20.30 -21.18
C LEU A 75 3.59 21.55 -20.44
N LEU A 76 4.88 21.61 -20.12
CA LEU A 76 5.51 22.79 -19.49
C LEU A 76 5.58 24.01 -20.42
N SER A 77 5.41 23.81 -21.72
CA SER A 77 5.25 24.93 -22.66
C SER A 77 3.90 25.63 -22.49
N ASN A 78 2.90 24.95 -21.92
CA ASN A 78 1.59 25.53 -21.63
C ASN A 78 1.60 26.32 -20.31
N ARG A 79 1.59 27.65 -20.43
CA ARG A 79 1.63 28.58 -19.28
C ARG A 79 0.37 28.58 -18.41
N GLU A 80 -0.72 27.94 -18.85
CA GLU A 80 -1.99 27.86 -18.12
C GLU A 80 -2.12 26.57 -17.28
N LEU A 81 -1.03 25.81 -17.12
CA LEU A 81 -1.05 24.60 -16.32
C LEU A 81 -1.34 24.91 -14.84
N HIS A 82 -2.30 24.19 -14.27
CA HIS A 82 -2.72 24.42 -12.89
C HIS A 82 -1.57 24.10 -11.88
N PRO A 83 -1.32 24.95 -10.86
CA PRO A 83 -0.21 24.79 -9.92
C PRO A 83 -0.13 23.43 -9.23
N ARG A 84 -1.27 22.80 -8.94
CA ARG A 84 -1.34 21.45 -8.33
C ARG A 84 -0.88 20.33 -9.25
N ILE A 85 -1.13 20.44 -10.56
CA ILE A 85 -0.67 19.46 -11.55
C ILE A 85 0.84 19.61 -11.69
N LEU A 86 1.33 20.85 -11.74
CA LEU A 86 2.75 21.15 -11.77
C LEU A 86 3.47 20.63 -10.52
N GLU A 87 2.90 20.80 -9.33
CA GLU A 87 3.41 20.22 -8.07
C GLU A 87 3.50 18.69 -8.15
N ALA A 88 2.47 18.02 -8.68
CA ALA A 88 2.48 16.57 -8.86
C ALA A 88 3.53 16.11 -9.89
N LEU A 89 3.70 16.84 -11.00
CA LEU A 89 4.72 16.52 -12.01
C LEU A 89 6.13 16.74 -11.46
N VAL A 90 6.35 17.79 -10.66
CA VAL A 90 7.60 18.02 -9.94
C VAL A 90 7.86 16.87 -8.95
N GLN A 91 6.85 16.43 -8.21
CA GLN A 91 7.01 15.33 -7.26
C GLN A 91 7.40 14.02 -7.96
N LEU A 92 6.88 13.76 -9.15
CA LEU A 92 7.14 12.52 -9.89
C LEU A 92 8.40 12.58 -10.75
N HIS A 93 8.75 13.75 -11.30
CA HIS A 93 9.78 13.89 -12.34
C HIS A 93 10.84 14.96 -12.04
N GLY A 94 10.75 15.67 -10.90
CA GLY A 94 11.68 16.74 -10.52
C GLY A 94 13.13 16.28 -10.34
N LYS A 95 13.35 14.99 -10.10
CA LYS A 95 14.70 14.36 -10.05
C LYS A 95 15.38 14.24 -11.41
N LYS A 96 14.64 14.37 -12.52
CA LYS A 96 15.22 14.29 -13.88
C LYS A 96 15.93 15.61 -14.18
N ALA A 97 17.24 15.57 -14.35
CA ALA A 97 18.08 16.75 -14.57
C ALA A 97 17.63 17.62 -15.76
N GLU A 98 17.09 17.00 -16.81
CA GLU A 98 16.59 17.69 -18.02
C GLU A 98 15.31 18.49 -17.77
N LEU A 99 14.46 18.05 -16.83
CA LEU A 99 13.17 18.68 -16.55
C LEU A 99 13.24 19.70 -15.39
N ALA A 100 14.18 19.52 -14.46
CA ALA A 100 14.37 20.43 -13.33
C ALA A 100 14.43 21.93 -13.71
N PRO A 101 15.21 22.37 -14.72
CA PRO A 101 15.23 23.79 -15.12
C PRO A 101 13.93 24.24 -15.79
N LEU A 102 13.25 23.35 -16.50
CA LEU A 102 11.96 23.63 -17.13
C LEU A 102 10.86 23.82 -16.08
N PHE A 103 10.86 23.03 -15.01
CA PHE A 103 9.95 23.23 -13.89
C PHE A 103 10.25 24.53 -13.12
N ALA A 104 11.52 24.81 -12.85
CA ALA A 104 11.94 26.01 -12.10
C ALA A 104 11.60 27.32 -12.82
N SER A 105 11.57 27.31 -14.16
CA SER A 105 11.24 28.48 -14.99
C SER A 105 9.73 28.66 -15.22
N HIS A 106 8.89 27.74 -14.76
CA HIS A 106 7.46 27.79 -15.02
C HIS A 106 6.73 28.82 -14.13
N PRO A 107 5.91 29.73 -14.69
CA PRO A 107 5.29 30.84 -13.94
C PRO A 107 4.27 30.42 -12.88
N MET A 108 3.71 29.21 -13.00
CA MET A 108 2.72 28.64 -12.07
C MET A 108 3.33 27.74 -10.99
N LEU A 109 4.65 27.72 -10.84
CA LEU A 109 5.32 26.92 -9.81
C LEU A 109 4.95 27.43 -8.41
N SER A 110 4.37 26.56 -7.59
CA SER A 110 4.04 26.88 -6.21
C SER A 110 5.30 26.88 -5.33
N GLU A 111 5.25 27.58 -4.20
CA GLU A 111 6.34 27.58 -3.20
C GLU A 111 6.69 26.15 -2.74
N LYS A 112 5.68 25.30 -2.59
CA LYS A 112 5.87 23.87 -2.29
C LYS A 112 6.59 23.12 -3.41
N GLY A 113 6.21 23.36 -4.67
CA GLY A 113 6.89 22.78 -5.82
C GLY A 113 8.34 23.23 -5.93
N ALA A 114 8.62 24.50 -5.67
CA ALA A 114 9.98 25.04 -5.64
C ALA A 114 10.83 24.41 -4.52
N ALA A 115 10.26 24.25 -3.33
CA ALA A 115 10.92 23.55 -2.22
C ALA A 115 11.20 22.08 -2.54
N LEU A 116 10.28 21.40 -3.23
CA LEU A 116 10.47 20.02 -3.69
C LEU A 116 11.59 19.92 -4.74
N LEU A 117 11.68 20.87 -5.68
CA LEU A 117 12.80 20.91 -6.62
C LEU A 117 14.14 21.17 -5.93
N ALA A 118 14.18 22.09 -4.96
CA ALA A 118 15.40 22.42 -4.23
C ALA A 118 15.91 21.23 -3.40
N THR A 119 15.01 20.53 -2.71
CA THR A 119 15.37 19.32 -1.94
C THR A 119 15.78 18.13 -2.82
N GLN A 120 15.27 18.08 -4.05
CA GLN A 120 15.62 17.02 -5.02
C GLN A 120 16.88 17.35 -5.84
N GLY A 121 17.31 18.62 -5.89
CA GLY A 121 18.43 19.10 -6.71
C GLY A 121 19.83 18.90 -6.11
N ASP A 122 19.94 18.67 -4.80
CA ASP A 122 21.24 18.48 -4.11
C ASP A 122 21.80 17.04 -4.18
N TYR A 123 21.14 16.13 -4.90
CA TYR A 123 21.67 14.79 -5.19
C TYR A 123 22.24 14.74 -6.61
N SER A 124 23.48 15.21 -6.78
CA SER A 124 24.29 14.88 -7.95
C SER A 124 25.19 13.68 -7.67
N ALA A 125 25.10 12.71 -8.59
CA ALA A 125 26.04 11.64 -8.89
C ALA A 125 26.19 10.50 -7.86
N ASP A 126 25.38 9.44 -7.99
CA ASP A 126 25.81 8.24 -8.73
C ASP A 126 24.64 7.24 -8.88
N ALA A 127 24.79 6.32 -9.83
CA ALA A 127 23.90 5.20 -10.18
C ALA A 127 22.78 5.49 -11.21
N ALA A 128 23.21 5.52 -12.47
CA ALA A 128 22.48 4.83 -13.53
C ALA A 128 22.28 3.34 -13.15
N PRO A 129 21.22 2.69 -13.66
CA PRO A 129 21.49 1.71 -14.71
C PRO A 129 20.67 1.97 -15.97
N THR A 130 21.43 1.98 -17.05
CA THR A 130 21.07 1.98 -18.46
C THR A 130 20.00 0.95 -18.81
N GLU A 131 19.08 1.42 -19.63
CA GLU A 131 18.10 0.66 -20.39
C GLU A 131 18.76 -0.50 -21.17
N LYS A 132 18.06 -1.63 -21.25
CA LYS A 132 18.14 -2.51 -22.41
C LYS A 132 16.79 -2.50 -23.10
N GLU A 133 16.71 -1.73 -24.17
CA GLU A 133 15.70 -1.89 -25.21
C GLU A 133 15.77 -3.29 -25.81
N THR A 134 14.62 -3.84 -26.18
CA THR A 134 14.48 -4.46 -27.51
C THR A 134 13.06 -4.18 -28.06
N PRO A 135 12.93 -3.76 -29.33
CA PRO A 135 11.66 -3.55 -30.03
C PRO A 135 11.35 -4.70 -31.01
N HIS A 136 10.07 -5.07 -31.18
CA HIS A 136 9.44 -5.65 -32.40
C HIS A 136 7.94 -5.89 -32.11
N SER A 137 6.97 -5.25 -32.78
CA SER A 137 6.50 -5.39 -34.17
C SER A 137 5.92 -6.77 -34.51
N GLY A 138 4.66 -6.77 -34.98
CA GLY A 138 4.14 -7.75 -35.95
C GLY A 138 3.28 -8.91 -35.41
N ALA A 139 2.02 -8.94 -35.83
CA ALA A 139 0.95 -9.92 -35.58
C ALA A 139 1.19 -11.30 -36.27
N PRO A 140 0.16 -12.16 -36.55
CA PRO A 140 -0.98 -12.71 -35.79
C PRO A 140 -1.04 -14.27 -35.86
N VAL A 141 -1.67 -15.00 -34.94
CA VAL A 141 -2.26 -16.34 -35.24
C VAL A 141 -3.49 -16.62 -34.36
N GLN A 142 -4.48 -17.23 -34.99
CA GLN A 142 -5.85 -17.56 -34.57
C GLN A 142 -5.97 -18.91 -33.83
N THR A 143 -7.10 -19.04 -33.13
CA THR A 143 -7.99 -20.22 -32.96
C THR A 143 -7.43 -21.53 -32.41
N ASP A 144 -8.00 -22.00 -31.28
CA ASP A 144 -9.02 -23.05 -31.35
C ASP A 144 -9.83 -23.18 -30.05
N ALA A 145 -11.05 -23.70 -30.20
CA ALA A 145 -12.15 -23.68 -29.25
C ALA A 145 -12.26 -24.94 -28.36
N GLU A 146 -12.69 -24.72 -27.10
CA GLU A 146 -13.71 -25.45 -26.29
C GLU A 146 -13.62 -26.99 -26.01
N PRO A 147 -14.39 -27.58 -25.03
CA PRO A 147 -14.95 -27.07 -23.76
C PRO A 147 -14.95 -28.09 -22.56
N VAL A 148 -15.59 -27.65 -21.44
CA VAL A 148 -16.26 -28.38 -20.32
C VAL A 148 -15.51 -29.30 -19.33
N SER A 149 -15.68 -29.00 -18.03
CA SER A 149 -16.54 -29.82 -17.15
C SER A 149 -16.88 -29.09 -15.85
N SER A 150 -18.18 -28.86 -15.69
CA SER A 150 -18.93 -28.54 -14.47
C SER A 150 -18.74 -29.59 -13.36
N ARG A 151 -18.82 -29.15 -12.09
CA ARG A 151 -19.60 -29.89 -11.09
C ARG A 151 -20.09 -28.97 -9.96
N ASP A 152 -21.41 -28.98 -9.78
CA ASP A 152 -22.22 -28.30 -8.78
C ASP A 152 -22.04 -28.82 -7.34
N GLU A 153 -22.04 -27.87 -6.39
CA GLU A 153 -22.81 -27.77 -5.12
C GLU A 153 -22.71 -28.84 -3.98
N PRO A 154 -23.12 -28.56 -2.70
CA PRO A 154 -23.45 -27.28 -2.01
C PRO A 154 -23.02 -27.16 -0.50
N LEU A 155 -23.47 -26.07 0.16
CA LEU A 155 -23.86 -25.87 1.60
C LEU A 155 -22.91 -25.11 2.56
N ASP A 156 -23.37 -23.89 2.88
CA ASP A 156 -23.56 -23.26 4.21
C ASP A 156 -22.49 -23.37 5.29
N GLU A 157 -21.93 -22.22 5.68
CA GLU A 157 -21.98 -21.69 7.06
C GLU A 157 -21.57 -20.20 7.03
N GLU A 158 -22.55 -19.32 7.29
CA GLU A 158 -22.35 -17.89 7.51
C GLU A 158 -21.52 -17.65 8.78
N GLU A 159 -20.28 -17.17 8.64
CA GLU A 159 -19.58 -16.45 9.72
C GLU A 159 -19.68 -14.94 9.45
N PRO A 160 -20.02 -14.12 10.45
CA PRO A 160 -20.15 -12.68 10.26
C PRO A 160 -18.77 -12.10 9.96
N GLN A 161 -18.59 -11.70 8.71
CA GLN A 161 -17.44 -10.92 8.28
C GLN A 161 -17.51 -9.58 9.01
N ALA A 162 -16.69 -9.44 10.06
CA ALA A 162 -16.34 -8.14 10.56
C ALA A 162 -15.72 -7.39 9.39
N GLU A 163 -16.38 -6.32 8.96
CA GLU A 163 -15.95 -5.41 7.89
C GLU A 163 -14.53 -4.92 8.23
N GLU A 164 -13.52 -5.64 7.75
CA GLU A 164 -12.17 -5.11 7.64
C GLU A 164 -12.25 -4.04 6.55
N GLU A 165 -12.44 -2.79 6.98
CA GLU A 165 -12.26 -1.65 6.07
C GLU A 165 -10.90 -1.84 5.36
N PRO A 166 -10.88 -1.91 4.02
CA PRO A 166 -9.64 -2.03 3.28
C PRO A 166 -8.88 -0.73 3.48
N LEU A 167 -7.91 -0.76 4.38
CA LEU A 167 -7.05 0.39 4.64
C LEU A 167 -6.21 0.65 3.39
N ASP A 168 -6.25 1.89 2.89
CA ASP A 168 -5.51 2.35 1.72
C ASP A 168 -4.01 2.02 1.85
N GLU A 169 -3.56 1.02 1.08
CA GLU A 169 -2.16 0.55 1.06
C GLU A 169 -1.15 1.67 0.77
N GLU A 170 -1.60 2.77 0.17
CA GLU A 170 -0.79 3.95 -0.16
C GLU A 170 -0.46 4.83 1.06
N GLU A 171 -1.39 4.98 2.01
CA GLU A 171 -1.11 5.71 3.27
C GLU A 171 -0.14 4.91 4.15
N TYR A 172 -0.30 3.58 4.12
CA TYR A 172 0.66 2.64 4.71
C TYR A 172 2.06 2.81 4.12
N GLN A 173 2.19 2.97 2.80
CA GLN A 173 3.49 3.16 2.14
C GLN A 173 4.15 4.48 2.54
N SER A 174 3.40 5.58 2.65
CA SER A 174 3.96 6.87 3.06
C SER A 174 4.46 6.86 4.51
N LYS A 175 3.69 6.29 5.45
CA LYS A 175 4.10 6.17 6.86
C LYS A 175 5.20 5.13 7.04
N PHE A 176 5.21 4.07 6.23
CA PHE A 176 6.28 3.08 6.22
C PHE A 176 7.61 3.68 5.76
N GLN A 177 7.59 4.52 4.73
CA GLN A 177 8.78 5.24 4.28
C GLN A 177 9.31 6.19 5.36
N MET A 178 8.41 6.95 6.00
CA MET A 178 8.78 7.82 7.13
C MET A 178 9.33 7.01 8.31
N ALA A 179 8.78 5.82 8.57
CA ALA A 179 9.32 4.91 9.58
C ALA A 179 10.76 4.52 9.24
N GLN A 180 11.08 4.22 7.97
CA GLN A 180 12.44 3.83 7.58
C GLN A 180 13.47 4.95 7.75
N GLU A 181 13.08 6.21 7.54
CA GLU A 181 13.97 7.37 7.68
C GLU A 181 14.25 7.76 9.14
N MET A 182 13.34 7.44 10.07
CA MET A 182 13.50 7.78 11.49
C MET A 182 14.57 6.93 12.21
N GLY A 183 15.29 7.57 13.12
CA GLY A 183 16.20 6.89 14.04
C GLY A 183 15.49 5.96 15.02
N VAL A 184 16.21 4.96 15.54
CA VAL A 184 15.66 3.92 16.45
C VAL A 184 14.97 4.52 17.68
N SER A 185 15.52 5.57 18.27
CA SER A 185 14.95 6.23 19.45
C SER A 185 13.59 6.86 19.18
N ASP A 186 13.41 7.47 18.00
CA ASP A 186 12.14 8.11 17.64
C ASP A 186 11.11 7.09 17.19
N LYS A 187 11.54 6.00 16.55
CA LYS A 187 10.69 4.82 16.33
C LYS A 187 10.12 4.26 17.63
N ILE A 188 10.92 4.18 18.69
CA ILE A 188 10.44 3.70 20.00
C ILE A 188 9.38 4.65 20.57
N LYS A 189 9.60 5.97 20.49
CA LYS A 189 8.58 6.94 20.93
C LYS A 189 7.30 6.81 20.12
N MET A 190 7.41 6.78 18.80
CA MET A 190 6.27 6.62 17.89
C MET A 190 5.56 5.28 18.08
N ALA A 191 6.28 4.21 18.42
CA ALA A 191 5.67 2.92 18.75
C ALA A 191 4.79 2.99 20.00
N MET A 192 5.18 3.81 20.99
CA MET A 192 4.46 3.97 22.25
C MET A 192 3.30 4.98 22.18
N THR A 193 3.43 6.04 21.38
CA THR A 193 2.42 7.12 21.30
C THR A 193 1.60 7.12 20.02
N GLY A 194 2.06 6.40 18.99
CA GLY A 194 1.47 6.41 17.67
C GLY A 194 0.13 5.67 17.56
N ASP A 195 -0.57 5.99 16.48
CA ASP A 195 -1.86 5.42 16.13
C ASP A 195 -1.73 3.98 15.61
N LYS A 196 -2.88 3.33 15.32
CA LYS A 196 -2.98 1.94 14.84
C LYS A 196 -2.00 1.62 13.72
N GLU A 197 -1.84 2.53 12.76
CA GLU A 197 -0.96 2.33 11.60
C GLU A 197 0.52 2.30 11.97
N TRP A 198 0.96 3.22 12.83
CA TRP A 198 2.34 3.23 13.33
C TRP A 198 2.66 1.93 14.06
N ARG A 199 1.73 1.38 14.85
CA ARG A 199 1.92 0.08 15.50
C ARG A 199 2.04 -1.07 14.51
N ASN A 200 1.18 -1.11 13.49
CA ASN A 200 1.20 -2.16 12.47
C ASN A 200 2.48 -2.12 11.60
N ILE A 201 3.04 -0.93 11.38
CA ILE A 201 4.33 -0.77 10.71
C ILE A 201 5.48 -1.19 11.64
N LEU A 202 5.52 -0.64 12.86
CA LEU A 202 6.66 -0.80 13.78
C LEU A 202 6.73 -2.18 14.43
N ILE A 203 5.62 -2.94 14.49
CA ILE A 203 5.62 -4.34 14.95
C ILE A 203 6.43 -5.25 14.01
N LYS A 204 6.53 -4.89 12.72
CA LYS A 204 7.31 -5.61 11.69
C LYS A 204 8.73 -5.06 11.52
N ASP A 205 9.14 -4.09 12.35
CA ASP A 205 10.47 -3.51 12.29
C ASP A 205 11.56 -4.55 12.62
N ASN A 206 12.71 -4.43 11.97
CA ASN A 206 13.85 -5.32 12.15
C ASN A 206 14.46 -5.21 13.56
N ASN A 207 14.32 -4.06 14.22
CA ASN A 207 14.84 -3.86 15.57
C ASN A 207 13.87 -4.38 16.64
N LYS A 208 14.33 -5.37 17.41
CA LYS A 208 13.55 -6.02 18.48
C LYS A 208 13.05 -5.05 19.54
N LEU A 209 13.80 -4.00 19.83
CA LEU A 209 13.41 -2.98 20.82
C LEU A 209 12.20 -2.18 20.34
N VAL A 210 12.16 -1.82 19.05
CA VAL A 210 11.05 -1.08 18.45
C VAL A 210 9.77 -1.94 18.44
N SER A 211 9.86 -3.18 17.99
CA SER A 211 8.69 -4.07 17.98
C SER A 211 8.18 -4.39 19.40
N SER A 212 9.09 -4.53 20.38
CA SER A 212 8.70 -4.73 21.78
C SER A 212 8.06 -3.48 22.42
N ALA A 213 8.41 -2.27 21.97
CA ALA A 213 7.73 -1.05 22.37
C ALA A 213 6.34 -0.96 21.73
N ALA A 214 6.20 -1.35 20.46
CA ALA A 214 4.92 -1.31 19.73
C ALA A 214 3.84 -2.16 20.42
N ILE A 215 4.19 -3.38 20.87
CA ILE A 215 3.24 -4.27 21.58
C ILE A 215 2.88 -3.78 22.99
N LYS A 216 3.74 -2.99 23.63
CA LYS A 216 3.51 -2.43 24.98
C LYS A 216 2.70 -1.13 24.96
N ASN A 217 2.27 -0.68 23.78
CA ASN A 217 1.46 0.52 23.64
C ASN A 217 0.10 0.36 24.37
N PRO A 218 -0.29 1.30 25.24
CA PRO A 218 -1.56 1.24 25.99
C PRO A 218 -2.82 1.19 25.11
N ARG A 219 -2.73 1.61 23.84
CA ARG A 219 -3.84 1.64 22.88
C ARG A 219 -3.93 0.38 22.00
N MET A 220 -3.17 -0.67 22.32
CA MET A 220 -3.22 -1.93 21.59
C MET A 220 -4.54 -2.66 21.85
N THR A 221 -5.24 -3.02 20.78
CA THR A 221 -6.54 -3.71 20.84
C THR A 221 -6.39 -5.23 20.68
N GLU A 222 -7.37 -6.00 21.15
CA GLU A 222 -7.37 -7.46 21.01
C GLU A 222 -7.37 -7.92 19.55
N ALA A 223 -8.09 -7.19 18.67
CA ALA A 223 -8.14 -7.48 17.24
C ALA A 223 -6.75 -7.36 16.59
N GLU A 224 -5.99 -6.31 16.93
CA GLU A 224 -4.61 -6.14 16.45
C GLU A 224 -3.70 -7.28 16.95
N VAL A 225 -3.84 -7.67 18.21
CA VAL A 225 -3.06 -8.78 18.80
C VAL A 225 -3.37 -10.10 18.10
N LEU A 226 -4.63 -10.34 17.73
CA LEU A 226 -5.04 -11.53 16.99
C LEU A 226 -4.39 -11.56 15.59
N THR A 227 -4.38 -10.44 14.87
CA THR A 227 -3.67 -10.33 13.57
C THR A 227 -2.17 -10.55 13.75
N ILE A 228 -1.58 -9.99 14.81
CA ILE A 228 -0.16 -10.18 15.14
C ILE A 228 0.14 -11.64 15.47
N ALA A 229 -0.71 -12.34 16.23
CA ALA A 229 -0.51 -13.73 16.61
C ALA A 229 -0.66 -14.69 15.42
N LYS A 230 -1.61 -14.42 14.51
CA LYS A 230 -1.75 -15.15 13.24
C LYS A 230 -0.58 -14.90 12.30
N SER A 231 -0.04 -13.68 12.30
CA SER A 231 1.13 -13.34 11.49
C SER A 231 2.39 -13.96 12.10
N ALA A 232 3.27 -14.53 11.27
CA ALA A 232 4.55 -15.04 11.71
C ALA A 232 5.54 -13.89 11.95
N VAL A 233 5.36 -13.16 13.06
CA VAL A 233 6.30 -12.09 13.44
C VAL A 233 7.60 -12.70 13.93
N GLN A 234 8.74 -12.22 13.41
CA GLN A 234 10.07 -12.77 13.67
C GLN A 234 10.65 -12.45 15.06
N ASN A 235 9.83 -11.97 16.00
CA ASN A 235 10.29 -11.49 17.31
C ASN A 235 9.67 -12.26 18.48
N ASP A 236 10.47 -13.13 19.08
CA ASP A 236 10.10 -13.95 20.24
C ASP A 236 9.65 -13.11 21.46
N GLU A 237 10.13 -11.87 21.59
CA GLU A 237 9.75 -10.99 22.71
C GLU A 237 8.28 -10.59 22.63
N ILE A 238 7.76 -10.37 21.42
CA ILE A 238 6.34 -10.03 21.23
C ILE A 238 5.47 -11.20 21.71
N MET A 239 5.82 -12.42 21.32
CA MET A 239 5.07 -13.62 21.74
C MET A 239 5.12 -13.82 23.25
N ARG A 240 6.26 -13.54 23.89
CA ARG A 240 6.38 -13.56 25.36
C ARG A 240 5.48 -12.53 26.04
N VAL A 241 5.46 -11.29 25.54
CA VAL A 241 4.60 -10.22 26.07
C VAL A 241 3.13 -10.58 25.91
N ILE A 242 2.74 -11.14 24.76
CA ILE A 242 1.37 -11.58 24.52
C ILE A 242 0.98 -12.70 25.49
N CYS A 243 1.85 -13.69 25.69
CA CYS A 243 1.61 -14.81 26.61
C CYS A 243 1.52 -14.39 28.09
N ALA A 244 2.14 -13.26 28.46
CA ALA A 244 2.13 -12.74 29.82
C ALA A 244 0.85 -11.96 30.15
N ASN A 245 0.17 -11.39 29.15
CA ASN A 245 -1.02 -10.57 29.38
C ASN A 245 -2.27 -11.44 29.59
N LYS A 246 -2.85 -11.39 30.80
CA LYS A 246 -4.02 -12.20 31.16
C LYS A 246 -5.29 -11.79 30.41
N GLU A 247 -5.41 -10.55 29.94
CA GLU A 247 -6.59 -10.08 29.23
C GLU A 247 -6.69 -10.74 27.86
N TRP A 248 -5.60 -10.70 27.08
CA TRP A 248 -5.55 -11.31 25.75
C TRP A 248 -5.71 -12.83 25.78
N ILE A 249 -5.23 -13.50 26.83
CA ILE A 249 -5.35 -14.95 26.98
C ILE A 249 -6.78 -15.41 27.30
N LYS A 250 -7.66 -14.54 27.83
CA LYS A 250 -9.08 -14.90 28.02
C LYS A 250 -9.76 -15.18 26.68
N ASN A 251 -9.37 -14.47 25.63
CA ASN A 251 -9.90 -14.64 24.29
C ASN A 251 -9.42 -15.98 23.69
N ALA A 252 -10.37 -16.87 23.39
CA ALA A 252 -10.08 -18.21 22.87
C ALA A 252 -9.41 -18.17 21.48
N LEU A 253 -9.74 -17.17 20.65
CA LEU A 253 -9.17 -17.01 19.32
C LEU A 253 -7.68 -16.65 19.36
N ILE A 254 -7.28 -15.80 20.33
CA ILE A 254 -5.88 -15.46 20.54
C ILE A 254 -5.11 -16.68 21.05
N ARG A 255 -5.69 -17.46 22.00
CA ARG A 255 -5.06 -18.72 22.45
C ARG A 255 -4.82 -19.69 21.30
N LYS A 256 -5.81 -19.89 20.43
CA LYS A 256 -5.68 -20.73 19.24
C LYS A 256 -4.55 -20.25 18.32
N ALA A 257 -4.57 -18.97 17.96
CA ALA A 257 -3.55 -18.38 17.08
C ALA A 257 -2.13 -18.47 17.67
N LEU A 258 -1.98 -18.33 18.98
CA LEU A 258 -0.68 -18.51 19.64
C LEU A 258 -0.19 -19.96 19.56
N VAL A 259 -1.07 -20.95 19.72
CA VAL A 259 -0.69 -22.36 19.70
C VAL A 259 -0.31 -22.83 18.28
N GLU A 260 -0.95 -22.26 17.25
CA GLU A 260 -0.60 -22.49 15.84
C GLU A 260 0.74 -21.86 15.42
N ASN A 261 1.29 -20.94 16.23
CA ASN A 261 2.51 -20.20 15.89
C ASN A 261 3.77 -20.89 16.44
N SER A 262 4.72 -21.20 15.54
CA SER A 262 6.01 -21.84 15.86
C SER A 262 6.90 -21.08 16.84
N LYS A 263 6.68 -19.76 17.02
CA LYS A 263 7.50 -18.88 17.88
C LYS A 263 6.93 -18.69 19.28
N THR A 264 5.79 -19.29 19.58
CA THR A 264 5.22 -19.25 20.93
C THR A 264 6.08 -20.05 21.89
N PRO A 265 6.43 -19.51 23.08
CA PRO A 265 7.18 -20.23 24.08
C PRO A 265 6.51 -21.55 24.45
N LEU A 266 7.25 -22.66 24.34
CA LEU A 266 6.75 -24.02 24.59
C LEU A 266 5.95 -24.17 25.91
N PRO A 267 6.40 -23.61 27.06
CA PRO A 267 5.65 -23.73 28.31
C PRO A 267 4.26 -23.07 28.26
N ALA A 268 4.14 -21.95 27.52
CA ALA A 268 2.88 -21.25 27.36
C ALA A 268 1.96 -21.99 26.38
N ALA A 269 2.51 -22.49 25.28
CA ALA A 269 1.77 -23.26 24.28
C ALA A 269 1.13 -24.51 24.91
N LEU A 270 1.89 -25.30 25.68
CA LEU A 270 1.36 -26.50 26.37
C LEU A 270 0.20 -26.17 27.32
N ARG A 271 0.30 -25.04 28.05
CA ARG A 271 -0.77 -24.57 28.93
C ARG A 271 -2.04 -24.21 28.15
N PHE A 272 -1.89 -23.60 26.98
CA PHE A 272 -3.03 -23.20 26.15
C PHE A 272 -3.67 -24.38 25.43
N VAL A 273 -2.90 -25.37 24.96
CA VAL A 273 -3.39 -26.64 24.41
C VAL A 273 -4.34 -27.34 25.38
N ALA A 274 -3.99 -27.39 26.67
CA ALA A 274 -4.84 -27.99 27.70
C ALA A 274 -6.21 -27.29 27.89
N THR A 275 -6.37 -26.07 27.36
CA THR A 275 -7.62 -25.28 27.47
C THR A 275 -8.40 -25.21 26.16
N LEU A 276 -7.91 -25.80 25.08
CA LEU A 276 -8.55 -25.81 23.76
C LEU A 276 -9.53 -26.99 23.62
N GLY A 277 -10.59 -26.80 22.83
CA GLY A 277 -11.60 -27.83 22.57
C GLY A 277 -11.16 -28.86 21.51
N GLU A 278 -11.88 -29.98 21.42
CA GLU A 278 -11.55 -31.09 20.52
C GLU A 278 -11.46 -30.70 19.04
N LYS A 279 -12.29 -29.76 18.56
CA LYS A 279 -12.27 -29.24 17.18
C LYS A 279 -10.98 -28.48 16.86
N ASP A 280 -10.48 -27.70 17.83
CA ASP A 280 -9.25 -26.92 17.66
C ASP A 280 -8.00 -27.81 17.74
N LEU A 281 -8.02 -28.84 18.58
CA LEU A 281 -6.96 -29.85 18.65
C LEU A 281 -6.82 -30.62 17.32
N ALA A 282 -7.94 -30.98 16.69
CA ALA A 282 -7.93 -31.62 15.37
C ALA A 282 -7.38 -30.72 14.26
N SER A 283 -7.60 -29.40 14.37
CA SER A 283 -7.04 -28.41 13.44
C SER A 283 -5.53 -28.23 13.68
N LEU A 284 -5.12 -28.25 14.94
CA LEU A 284 -3.72 -28.12 15.35
C LEU A 284 -2.87 -29.27 14.83
N ALA A 285 -3.34 -30.52 14.97
CA ALA A 285 -2.66 -31.72 14.50
C ALA A 285 -2.40 -31.73 12.98
N LYS A 286 -3.20 -30.99 12.20
CA LYS A 286 -3.02 -30.86 10.75
C LYS A 286 -2.05 -29.76 10.37
N SER A 287 -1.82 -28.79 11.25
CA SER A 287 -1.02 -27.61 10.96
C SER A 287 0.47 -27.93 11.03
N LYS A 288 1.23 -27.55 9.99
CA LYS A 288 2.70 -27.76 9.93
C LYS A 288 3.50 -26.73 10.74
N ASN A 289 2.81 -25.74 11.31
CA ASN A 289 3.42 -24.58 11.99
C ASN A 289 3.54 -24.77 13.50
N VAL A 290 3.05 -25.89 14.06
CA VAL A 290 3.25 -26.20 15.47
C VAL A 290 4.71 -26.53 15.75
N SER A 291 5.18 -26.10 16.93
CA SER A 291 6.45 -26.57 17.46
C SER A 291 6.45 -28.11 17.45
N SER A 292 7.53 -28.71 16.94
CA SER A 292 7.66 -30.16 16.70
C SER A 292 7.50 -31.05 17.96
N VAL A 293 7.34 -30.42 19.12
CA VAL A 293 7.11 -31.05 20.42
C VAL A 293 5.60 -31.19 20.73
N ILE A 294 4.73 -30.48 19.99
CA ILE A 294 3.27 -30.44 20.17
C ILE A 294 2.55 -31.20 19.04
N ALA A 295 3.14 -31.21 17.83
CA ALA A 295 2.64 -31.96 16.67
C ALA A 295 2.79 -33.47 16.85
#